data_AF-A0A2T2S6D0-F1
#
_entry.id   AF-A0A2T2S6D0-F1
#
_cell.length_a   1.000
_cell.length_b   1.000
_cell.length_c   1.000
_cell.angle_alpha   90.00
_cell.angle_beta   90.00
_cell.angle_gamma   90.00
#
_symmetry.space_group_name_H-M   'P 1'
#
loop_
_entity.id
_entity.type
_entity.pdbx_description
1 polymer ?
#
loop_
_entity_poly.entity_id
_entity_poly.type
_entity_poly.pdbx_seq_one_letter_code
_entity_poly.pdbx_strand_id
1 'polypeptide(L)' 'MGTCAATNKDGSSCSNDAMDGSRYCHVHQDAEGGGARPENEYGFWTMLAGAFVVIFVTYFLLTVVLGV' A
#
# COMPACT_ATOMS: atom_id res chain seq x y z
N MET A 1 -10.13 0.98 31.95
CA MET A 1 -9.35 0.75 30.71
C MET A 1 -9.30 -0.75 30.46
N GLY A 2 -9.52 -1.18 29.21
CA GLY A 2 -9.45 -2.60 28.81
C GLY A 2 -8.14 -2.90 28.08
N THR A 3 -7.85 -4.17 27.82
CA THR A 3 -6.69 -4.56 27.00
C THR A 3 -6.92 -4.25 25.52
N CYS A 4 -5.85 -3.94 24.80
CA CYS A 4 -5.87 -3.71 23.36
C CYS A 4 -6.46 -4.92 22.62
N ALA A 5 -7.41 -4.66 21.71
CA ALA A 5 -8.12 -5.71 20.97
C ALA A 5 -7.32 -6.32 19.81
N ALA A 6 -6.20 -5.72 19.42
CA ALA A 6 -5.37 -6.19 18.31
C ALA A 6 -4.46 -7.38 18.66
N THR A 7 -3.95 -8.01 17.61
CA THR A 7 -3.00 -9.12 17.64
C THR A 7 -1.63 -8.63 17.17
N ASN A 8 -0.58 -9.08 17.83
CA ASN A 8 0.80 -8.85 17.41
C ASN A 8 1.10 -9.58 16.08
N LYS A 9 2.22 -9.23 15.44
CA LYS A 9 2.64 -9.84 14.16
C LYS A 9 2.90 -11.34 14.25
N ASP A 10 3.20 -11.85 15.44
CA ASP A 10 3.42 -13.27 15.71
C ASP A 10 2.12 -14.04 15.97
N GLY A 11 0.96 -13.37 15.93
CA GLY A 11 -0.35 -13.98 16.17
C GLY A 11 -0.78 -14.01 17.64
N SER A 12 0.06 -13.53 18.57
CA SER A 12 -0.30 -13.41 19.98
C SER A 12 -1.21 -12.20 20.25
N SER A 13 -2.11 -12.30 21.23
CA SER A 13 -2.93 -11.15 21.64
C SER A 13 -2.06 -10.03 22.23
N CYS A 14 -2.38 -8.78 21.90
CA CYS A 14 -1.66 -7.63 22.44
C CYS A 14 -2.00 -7.46 23.93
N SER A 15 -0.97 -7.44 24.78
CA SER A 15 -1.11 -7.30 26.24
C SER A 15 -1.11 -5.86 26.74
N ASN A 16 -0.92 -4.88 25.86
CA ASN A 16 -0.91 -3.47 26.23
C ASN A 16 -2.32 -2.95 26.53
N ASP A 17 -2.40 -1.95 27.40
CA ASP A 17 -3.65 -1.27 27.70
C ASP A 17 -4.16 -0.48 26.49
N ALA A 18 -5.47 -0.53 26.27
CA ALA A 18 -6.15 0.33 25.33
C ALA A 18 -6.17 1.77 25.85
N MET A 19 -6.04 2.73 24.94
CA MET A 19 -6.11 4.15 25.28
C MET A 19 -7.55 4.54 25.64
N ASP A 20 -7.71 5.60 26.44
CA ASP A 20 -9.04 6.12 26.79
C ASP A 20 -9.83 6.51 25.54
N GLY A 21 -11.04 5.95 25.40
CA GLY A 21 -11.89 6.14 24.23
C GLY A 21 -11.50 5.32 22.98
N SER A 22 -10.46 4.46 23.07
CA SER A 22 -10.03 3.57 21.99
C SER A 22 -10.15 2.09 22.40
N ARG A 23 -10.25 1.20 21.42
CA ARG A 23 -10.10 -0.25 21.62
C ARG A 23 -8.65 -0.73 21.43
N TYR A 24 -7.76 0.19 21.05
CA TYR A 24 -6.38 -0.10 20.67
C TYR A 24 -5.41 0.69 21.51
N CYS A 25 -4.22 0.13 21.70
CA CYS A 25 -3.08 0.83 22.25
C CYS A 25 -2.50 1.80 21.21
N HIS A 26 -1.63 2.71 21.64
CA HIS A 26 -0.97 3.69 20.77
C HIS A 26 -0.24 3.06 19.57
N VAL A 27 0.26 1.82 19.69
CA VAL A 27 0.93 1.10 18.60
C VAL A 27 -0.04 0.62 17.52
N HIS A 28 -1.24 0.19 17.93
CA HIS A 28 -2.24 -0.38 17.02
C HIS A 28 -3.30 0.63 16.57
N GLN A 29 -3.35 1.81 17.19
CA GLN A 29 -4.26 2.89 16.78
C GLN A 29 -4.01 3.33 15.32
N ASP A 30 -2.74 3.45 14.93
CA ASP A 30 -2.37 3.83 13.56
C ASP A 30 -2.57 2.67 12.57
N ALA A 31 -2.55 1.42 13.06
CA ALA A 31 -2.82 0.24 12.23
C ALA A 31 -4.30 0.13 11.85
N GLU A 32 -5.22 0.61 12.69
CA GLU A 32 -6.64 0.76 12.32
C GLU A 32 -6.90 1.98 11.41
N GLY A 33 -6.12 3.05 11.57
CA GLY A 33 -6.12 4.20 10.65
C GLY A 33 -5.51 3.87 9.28
N GLY A 34 -4.74 2.79 9.20
CA GLY A 34 -4.28 2.14 7.98
C GLY A 34 -5.37 1.28 7.35
N GLY A 35 -6.56 1.84 7.13
CA GLY A 35 -7.47 1.30 6.13
C GLY A 35 -6.64 1.10 4.87
N ALA A 36 -6.54 -0.16 4.42
CA ALA A 36 -5.74 -0.60 3.29
C ALA A 36 -5.53 0.53 2.30
N ARG A 37 -4.40 1.23 2.38
CA ARG A 37 -4.06 2.19 1.35
C ARG A 37 -3.97 1.30 0.10
N PRO A 38 -4.69 1.62 -0.99
CA PRO A 38 -4.51 0.92 -2.26
C PRO A 38 -3.15 1.29 -2.90
N GLU A 39 -2.10 1.41 -2.08
CA GLU A 39 -0.75 1.79 -2.49
C GLU A 39 -0.10 0.75 -3.39
N ASN A 40 -0.55 -0.51 -3.31
CA ASN A 40 -0.09 -1.56 -4.20
C ASN A 40 -0.82 -1.61 -5.56
N GLU A 41 -2.09 -1.22 -5.62
CA GLU A 41 -2.82 -1.23 -6.90
C GLU A 41 -2.50 0.00 -7.74
N TYR A 42 -2.47 1.19 -7.14
CA TYR A 42 -2.10 2.40 -7.88
C TYR A 42 -0.62 2.38 -8.30
N GLY A 43 0.29 1.82 -7.50
CA GLY A 43 1.73 1.75 -7.84
C GLY A 43 2.04 0.84 -9.02
N PHE A 44 1.49 -0.37 -9.04
CA PHE A 44 1.76 -1.34 -10.10
C PHE A 44 1.19 -0.88 -11.45
N TRP A 45 -0.08 -0.43 -11.47
CA TRP A 45 -0.73 0.00 -12.70
C TRP A 45 -0.12 1.29 -13.28
N THR A 46 0.33 2.21 -12.44
CA THR A 46 1.03 3.43 -12.91
C THR A 46 2.39 3.11 -13.51
N MET A 47 3.16 2.20 -12.89
CA MET A 47 4.43 1.75 -13.44
C MET A 47 4.25 1.00 -14.77
N LEU A 48 3.24 0.13 -14.86
CA LEU A 48 2.90 -0.60 -16.07
C LEU A 48 2.47 0.34 -17.21
N ALA A 49 1.60 1.30 -16.92
CA ALA A 49 1.17 2.30 -17.90
C ALA A 49 2.35 3.14 -18.41
N GLY A 50 3.24 3.58 -17.51
CA GLY A 50 4.46 4.29 -17.88
C GLY A 50 5.37 3.48 -18.80
N ALA A 51 5.57 2.19 -18.49
CA ALA A 51 6.38 1.29 -19.32
C ALA A 51 5.79 1.15 -20.73
N PHE A 52 4.47 0.97 -20.86
CA PHE A 52 3.82 0.89 -22.17
C PHE A 52 3.99 2.17 -22.98
N VAL A 53 3.82 3.36 -22.38
CA VAL A 53 4.01 4.64 -23.09
C VAL A 53 5.42 4.75 -23.66
N VAL A 54 6.45 4.41 -22.88
CA VAL A 54 7.85 4.45 -23.35
C VAL A 54 8.06 3.47 -24.50
N ILE A 55 7.54 2.23 -24.40
CA ILE A 55 7.66 1.22 -25.45
C ILE A 55 6.96 1.69 -26.74
N PHE A 56 5.75 2.21 -26.66
CA PHE A 56 5.03 2.70 -27.85
C PHE A 56 5.72 3.88 -28.51
N VAL A 57 6.18 4.86 -27.72
CA VAL A 57 6.89 6.04 -28.26
C VAL A 57 8.19 5.62 -28.94
N THR A 58 8.99 4.77 -28.28
CA THR A 58 10.25 4.28 -28.85
C THR A 58 10.02 3.46 -30.11
N TYR A 59 9.05 2.54 -30.11
CA TYR A 59 8.68 1.78 -31.29
C TYR A 59 8.25 2.69 -32.44
N PHE A 60 7.35 3.65 -32.19
CA PHE A 60 6.89 4.60 -33.19
C PHE A 60 8.03 5.41 -33.80
N LEU A 61 8.94 5.94 -32.97
CA LEU A 61 10.11 6.67 -33.45
C LEU A 61 11.02 5.78 -34.30
N LEU A 62 11.23 4.52 -33.92
CA LEU A 62 12.00 3.57 -34.71
C LEU A 62 11.32 3.27 -36.04
N THR A 63 10.00 3.09 -36.08
CA THR A 63 9.23 2.89 -37.33
C THR A 63 9.39 4.10 -38.26
N VAL A 64 9.25 5.32 -37.75
CA VAL A 64 9.44 6.55 -38.53
C VAL A 64 10.86 6.68 -39.07
N VAL A 65 11.88 6.37 -38.26
CA VAL A 65 13.29 6.45 -38.67
C VAL A 65 13.65 5.36 -39.69
N LEU A 66 13.12 4.15 -39.51
CA LEU A 66 13.43 3.00 -40.36
C LEU A 66 12.56 2.92 -41.62
N GLY A 67 11.48 3.72 -41.69
CA GLY A 67 10.58 3.77 -42.84
C GLY A 67 9.81 2.48 -43.09
N VAL A 68 9.56 1.69 -42.04
CA VAL A 68 8.73 0.46 -42.06
C VAL A 68 7.26 0.81 -41.92
#